data_AF-A0A1W9PIT9-F1
#
_entry.id   AF-A0A1W9PIT9-F1
#
_cell.length_a   1.000
_cell.length_b   1.000
_cell.length_c   1.000
_cell.angle_alpha   90.00
_cell.angle_beta   90.00
_cell.angle_gamma   90.00
#
_symmetry.space_group_name_H-M   'P 1'
#
loop_
_entity.id
_entity.type
_entity.pdbx_description
1 polymer ?
#
loop_
_entity_poly.entity_id
_entity_poly.type
_entity_poly.pdbx_seq_one_letter_code
_entity_poly.pdbx_strand_id
1 'polypeptide(L)'
;MYLKELSEIPGVSGDEDEVRNFIRERIEGKLDEVRTDRMGNLIGIKKGRKPKGRLLLVAHMDEVGLMVTKINDDGTLSFAPVGGVDPRVDVQY
;
A
#
# COMPACT_ATOMS: atom_id res chain seq x y z
N MET A 1 13.87 -6.97 10.24
CA MET A 1 12.88 -7.58 9.33
C MET A 1 11.53 -7.04 9.76
N TYR A 2 10.68 -6.58 8.84
CA TYR A 2 9.44 -5.83 9.17
C TYR A 2 8.17 -6.51 8.66
N LEU A 3 8.19 -7.84 8.51
CA LEU A 3 7.12 -8.57 7.82
C LEU A 3 5.80 -8.52 8.60
N LYS A 4 5.85 -8.70 9.92
CA LYS A 4 4.66 -8.67 10.77
C LYS A 4 4.03 -7.28 10.75
N GLU A 5 4.86 -6.26 10.94
CA GLU A 5 4.42 -4.87 10.98
C GLU A 5 3.79 -4.45 9.65
N LEU A 6 4.43 -4.77 8.52
CA LEU A 6 3.86 -4.49 7.20
C LEU A 6 2.55 -5.25 6.94
N SER A 7 2.40 -6.45 7.50
CA SER A 7 1.18 -7.26 7.35
C SER A 7 0.03 -6.81 8.26
N GLU A 8 0.30 -6.04 9.30
CA GLU A 8 -0.69 -5.58 10.28
C GLU A 8 -1.15 -4.13 10.04
N ILE A 9 -0.47 -3.39 9.17
CA ILE A 9 -0.86 -2.03 8.78
C ILE A 9 -1.90 -2.13 7.66
N PRO A 10 -3.11 -1.56 7.82
CA PRO A 10 -4.09 -1.50 6.75
C PRO A 10 -3.59 -0.61 5.61
N GLY A 11 -3.77 -1.06 4.37
CA GLY A 11 -3.35 -0.33 3.18
C GLY A 11 -4.12 -0.74 1.94
N VAL A 12 -5.45 -0.67 1.97
CA VAL A 12 -6.29 -1.03 0.81
C VAL A 12 -5.92 -0.18 -0.40
N SER A 13 -6.02 -0.71 -1.62
CA SER A 13 -5.70 0.04 -2.84
C SER A 13 -6.40 1.41 -2.87
N GLY A 14 -5.61 2.48 -2.94
CA GLY A 14 -6.04 3.88 -2.85
C GLY A 14 -5.92 4.55 -1.47
N ASP A 15 -5.57 3.80 -0.42
CA ASP A 15 -5.39 4.28 0.96
C ASP A 15 -4.08 3.76 1.60
N GLU A 16 -2.98 3.80 0.85
CA GLU A 16 -1.68 3.21 1.26
C GLU A 16 -0.80 4.15 2.12
N ASP A 17 -1.38 5.24 2.64
CA ASP A 17 -0.63 6.32 3.30
C ASP A 17 0.13 5.85 4.54
N GLU A 18 -0.48 4.99 5.37
CA GLU A 18 0.15 4.44 6.56
C GLU A 18 1.32 3.50 6.21
N VAL A 19 1.10 2.56 5.28
CA VAL A 19 2.14 1.65 4.78
C VAL A 19 3.30 2.45 4.19
N ARG A 20 3.00 3.47 3.39
CA ARG A 20 4.01 4.36 2.78
C ARG A 20 4.83 5.11 3.82
N ASN A 21 4.19 5.70 4.82
CA ASN A 21 4.86 6.45 5.87
C ASN A 21 5.75 5.51 6.71
N PHE A 22 5.25 4.33 7.05
CA PHE A 22 6.04 3.29 7.72
C PHE A 22 7.29 2.95 6.91
N ILE A 23 7.17 2.64 5.61
CA ILE A 23 8.34 2.31 4.77
C ILE A 23 9.30 3.50 4.70
N ARG A 24 8.79 4.72 4.48
CA ARG A 24 9.61 5.95 4.35
C ARG A 24 10.53 6.12 5.55
N GLU A 25 10.01 6.06 6.76
CA GLU A 25 10.79 6.19 8.00
C GLU A 25 11.92 5.15 8.09
N ARG A 26 11.71 3.93 7.59
CA ARG A 26 12.71 2.86 7.66
C ARG A 26 13.76 2.94 6.56
N ILE A 27 13.49 3.63 5.45
CA ILE A 27 14.45 3.80 4.34
C ILE A 27 15.16 5.15 4.36
N GLU A 28 14.66 6.11 5.14
CA GLU A 28 15.26 7.43 5.29
C GLU A 28 16.73 7.32 5.73
N GLY A 29 17.60 8.14 5.11
CA GLY A 29 19.05 8.12 5.34
C GLY A 29 19.80 6.91 4.77
N LYS A 30 19.12 5.87 4.24
CA LYS A 30 19.79 4.70 3.63
C LYS A 30 19.97 4.85 2.12
N LEU A 31 19.11 5.65 1.50
CA LEU A 31 19.10 5.92 0.06
C LEU A 31 19.58 7.33 -0.21
N ASP A 32 20.01 7.59 -1.45
CA ASP A 32 20.57 8.89 -1.83
C ASP A 32 19.45 9.90 -2.14
N GLU A 33 18.30 9.41 -2.62
CA GLU A 33 17.07 10.19 -2.79
C GLU A 33 15.87 9.34 -2.40
N VAL A 34 14.90 9.96 -1.72
CA VAL A 34 13.59 9.37 -1.40
C VAL A 34 12.54 10.41 -1.75
N ARG A 35 11.55 10.03 -2.56
CA ARG A 35 10.44 10.93 -2.93
C ARG A 35 9.15 10.16 -3.08
N THR A 36 8.04 10.88 -2.97
CA THR A 36 6.70 10.37 -3.30
C THR A 36 6.20 11.11 -4.53
N ASP A 37 5.69 10.38 -5.51
CA ASP A 37 5.08 11.01 -6.69
C ASP A 37 3.62 11.42 -6.42
N ARG A 38 2.95 11.99 -7.41
CA ARG A 38 1.57 12.47 -7.27
C ARG A 38 0.54 11.36 -7.05
N MET A 39 0.88 10.11 -7.39
CA MET A 39 0.01 8.95 -7.19
C MET A 39 0.26 8.27 -5.84
N GLY A 40 1.24 8.71 -5.06
CA GLY A 40 1.56 8.10 -3.77
C GLY A 40 2.66 7.03 -3.86
N ASN A 41 3.29 6.78 -5.02
CA ASN A 41 4.38 5.80 -5.09
C ASN A 41 5.60 6.29 -4.29
N LEU A 42 6.14 5.45 -3.41
CA LEU A 42 7.39 5.73 -2.70
C LEU A 42 8.58 5.28 -3.55
N ILE A 43 9.35 6.25 -4.04
CA ILE A 43 10.48 6.01 -4.94
C ILE A 43 11.78 6.29 -4.19
N GLY A 44 12.55 5.24 -3.96
CA GLY A 44 13.89 5.31 -3.42
C GLY A 44 14.97 5.11 -4.49
N ILE A 45 15.98 5.97 -4.53
CA ILE A 45 17.10 5.89 -5.48
C ILE A 45 18.40 5.64 -4.74
N LYS A 46 19.11 4.57 -5.14
CA LYS A 46 20.50 4.32 -4.76
C LYS A 46 21.41 4.41 -5.98
N LYS A 47 22.34 5.35 -5.97
CA LYS A 47 23.33 5.60 -7.03
C LYS A 47 24.42 4.54 -6.94
N GLY A 48 24.60 3.80 -8.02
CA GLY A 48 25.72 2.86 -8.15
C GLY A 48 27.06 3.59 -8.20
N ARG A 49 28.13 2.94 -7.72
CA ARG A 49 29.49 3.53 -7.70
C ARG A 49 30.05 3.81 -9.10
N LYS A 50 29.68 3.00 -10.08
CA LYS A 50 30.05 3.13 -11.51
C LYS A 50 28.84 2.79 -12.37
N PRO A 51 27.87 3.70 -12.52
CA PRO A 51 26.60 3.39 -13.16
C PRO A 51 26.80 3.10 -14.64
N LYS A 52 26.40 1.89 -15.07
CA LYS A 52 26.40 1.45 -16.49
C LYS A 52 24.98 1.19 -17.03
N GLY A 53 23.97 1.40 -16.20
CA GLY A 53 22.57 1.13 -16.49
C GLY A 53 21.69 1.45 -15.27
N ARG A 54 20.38 1.23 -15.41
CA ARG A 54 19.40 1.40 -14.33
C ARG A 54 18.73 0.04 -14.08
N LEU A 55 18.60 -0.33 -12.80
CA LEU A 55 17.80 -1.47 -12.35
C LEU A 55 16.59 -0.90 -11.60
N LEU A 56 15.40 -1.43 -11.89
CA LEU A 56 14.18 -1.10 -11.19
C LEU A 56 13.71 -2.34 -10.43
N LEU A 57 13.48 -2.20 -9.13
CA LEU A 57 12.83 -3.18 -8.28
C LEU A 57 11.48 -2.59 -7.88
N VAL A 58 10.42 -3.37 -8.01
CA VAL A 58 9.04 -2.94 -7.73
C VAL A 58 8.38 -3.94 -6.79
N ALA A 59 7.69 -3.41 -5.79
CA ALA A 59 6.72 -4.09 -4.96
C ALA A 59 5.55 -3.13 -4.77
N HIS A 60 4.34 -3.67 -4.64
CA HIS A 60 3.15 -2.86 -4.40
C HIS A 60 2.88 -2.79 -2.88
N MET A 61 2.37 -1.66 -2.40
CA MET A 61 2.10 -1.42 -0.98
C MET A 61 0.68 -1.84 -0.59
N ASP A 62 -0.20 -1.93 -1.59
CA ASP A 62 -1.62 -2.11 -1.39
C ASP A 62 -2.01 -3.55 -1.12
N GLU A 63 -3.16 -3.69 -0.49
CA GLU A 63 -3.86 -4.96 -0.28
C GLU A 63 -5.30 -4.92 -0.80
N VAL A 64 -5.87 -6.11 -1.00
CA VAL A 64 -7.30 -6.27 -1.30
C VAL A 64 -8.12 -5.91 -0.08
N GLY A 65 -9.24 -5.21 -0.27
CA GLY A 65 -10.11 -4.82 0.83
C GLY A 65 -11.54 -4.53 0.40
N LEU A 66 -12.27 -3.81 1.25
CA LEU A 66 -13.66 -3.41 1.04
C LEU A 66 -13.81 -1.90 1.25
N MET A 67 -14.73 -1.27 0.53
CA MET A 67 -15.06 0.14 0.67
C MET A 67 -16.53 0.30 1.02
N VAL A 68 -16.83 1.05 2.08
CA VAL A 68 -18.22 1.40 2.45
C VAL A 68 -18.82 2.28 1.37
N THR A 69 -19.97 1.86 0.84
CA THR A 69 -20.70 2.59 -0.21
C THR A 69 -21.99 3.22 0.30
N LYS A 70 -22.56 2.70 1.38
CA LYS A 70 -23.80 3.21 1.97
C LYS A 70 -23.91 2.85 3.45
N ILE A 71 -24.50 3.76 4.22
CA ILE A 71 -25.06 3.50 5.56
C ILE A 71 -26.56 3.28 5.38
N ASN A 72 -27.07 2.11 5.77
CA ASN A 72 -28.47 1.75 5.63
C ASN A 72 -29.33 2.32 6.78
N ASP A 73 -30.64 2.33 6.57
CA ASP A 73 -31.59 2.92 7.54
C ASP A 73 -31.63 2.17 8.88
N ASP A 74 -31.21 0.90 8.88
CA ASP A 74 -31.08 0.05 10.07
C ASP A 74 -29.70 0.16 10.75
N GLY A 75 -28.81 1.02 10.22
CA GLY A 75 -27.46 1.24 10.72
C GLY A 75 -26.41 0.25 10.19
N THR A 76 -26.78 -0.70 9.33
CA THR A 76 -25.80 -1.59 8.66
C THR A 76 -25.04 -0.86 7.56
N LEU A 77 -23.90 -1.40 7.14
CA LEU A 77 -23.07 -0.84 6.08
C LEU A 77 -23.12 -1.73 4.84
N SER A 78 -23.39 -1.13 3.69
CA SER A 78 -23.12 -1.76 2.40
C SER A 78 -21.71 -1.43 1.96
N PHE A 79 -21.04 -2.41 1.35
CA PHE A 79 -19.67 -2.28 0.87
C PHE A 79 -19.52 -2.79 -0.57
N ALA A 80 -18.45 -2.35 -1.23
CA ALA A 80 -18.01 -2.86 -2.52
C ALA A 80 -16.57 -3.37 -2.40
N PRO A 81 -16.18 -4.41 -3.16
CA PRO A 81 -14.82 -4.91 -3.16
C PRO A 81 -13.85 -3.91 -3.79
N VAL A 82 -12.66 -3.79 -3.19
CA VAL A 82 -11.52 -3.08 -3.76
C VAL A 82 -10.45 -4.12 -4.06
N GLY A 83 -10.26 -4.41 -5.35
CA GLY A 83 -9.46 -5.55 -5.81
C GLY A 83 -10.28 -6.82 -6.03
N GLY A 84 -9.61 -7.97 -6.10
CA GLY A 84 -10.24 -9.25 -6.39
C GLY A 84 -10.68 -9.99 -5.11
N VAL A 85 -11.97 -9.90 -4.78
CA VAL A 85 -12.59 -10.64 -3.66
C VAL A 85 -13.61 -11.63 -4.22
N ASP A 86 -13.50 -12.91 -3.83
CA ASP A 86 -14.56 -13.89 -4.12
C ASP A 86 -15.72 -13.69 -3.13
N PRO A 87 -16.95 -13.36 -3.59
CA PRO A 87 -18.08 -13.07 -2.70
C PRO A 87 -18.46 -14.23 -1.76
N ARG A 88 -17.97 -15.46 -2.02
CA ARG A 88 -18.25 -16.64 -1.18
C ARG A 88 -17.31 -16.77 0.01
N VAL A 89 -16.11 -16.19 -0.07
CA VAL A 89 -15.20 -16.09 1.08
C VAL A 89 -15.42 -14.80 1.85
N ASP A 90 -16.07 -13.84 1.20
CA ASP A 90 -16.59 -12.64 1.81
C ASP A 90 -17.81 -12.97 2.68
N VAL A 91 -17.81 -12.49 3.91
CA VAL A 91 -18.86 -12.81 4.89
C VAL A 91 -20.05 -11.87 4.65
N GLN A 92 -20.80 -12.12 3.58
CA GLN A 92 -22.08 -11.47 3.31
C GLN A 92 -23.19 -12.23 4.05
N TYR A 93 -23.66 -11.69 5.19
CA TYR A 93 -24.93 -12.07 5.81
C TYR A 93 -26.02 -11.08 5.42
#